data_AF-A0AAV2TH06-F1
#
_entry.id   AF-A0AAV2TH06-F1
#
_cell.length_a   1.000
_cell.length_b   1.000
_cell.length_c   1.000
_cell.angle_alpha   90.00
_cell.angle_beta   90.00
_cell.angle_gamma   90.00
#
_symmetry.space_group_name_H-M   'P 1'
#
loop_
_entity.id
_entity.type
_entity.pdbx_description
1 polymer ?
#
loop_
_entity_poly.entity_id
_entity_poly.type
_entity_poly.pdbx_seq_one_letter_code
_entity_poly.pdbx_strand_id
1 'polypeptide(L)'
;MANYIPNTRVPTVNVYQEIQNSRGREVNEEVDILIPTYIFDRRILRAIELKNLNYLQNYLKKCPRNVERYYFLETVTSLSPMVRSIIVGNLLGYAFLYKATKCVQYLLDMNADPFQPAYFIEWASYKDIERKILLYEAPSVILLSGSVRKAHRTDCVAMLSHLRNSNAQMHLPVTIRRQQFEPPSEPVSSTIRFSDAWECMEKELEKKGGEDLPENKSFLKELKGVYRANKFERLEKVGSSSK
;
A
#
# COMPACT_ATOMS: atom_id res chain seq x y z
N MET A 1 3.65 -7.00 -32.73
CA MET A 1 4.53 -6.96 -31.55
C MET A 1 4.67 -5.49 -31.15
N ALA A 2 3.94 -5.06 -30.11
CA ALA A 2 3.97 -3.67 -29.67
C ALA A 2 5.17 -3.47 -28.74
N ASN A 3 6.15 -2.67 -29.18
CA ASN A 3 7.30 -2.25 -28.37
C ASN A 3 6.80 -1.38 -27.22
N TYR A 4 6.73 -1.95 -26.02
CA TYR A 4 6.50 -1.19 -24.79
C TYR A 4 7.76 -0.38 -24.48
N ILE A 5 7.76 0.90 -24.85
CA ILE A 5 8.75 1.87 -24.40
C ILE A 5 8.32 2.30 -22.99
N PRO A 6 9.10 2.03 -21.92
CA PRO A 6 8.78 2.53 -20.60
C PRO A 6 8.84 4.06 -20.66
N ASN A 7 7.71 4.71 -20.44
CA ASN A 7 7.63 6.16 -20.40
C ASN A 7 8.33 6.63 -19.11
N THR A 8 9.65 6.89 -19.19
CA THR A 8 10.47 7.50 -18.13
C THR A 8 10.19 8.99 -18.03
N ARG A 9 8.91 9.39 -17.98
CA ARG A 9 8.58 10.77 -17.66
C ARG A 9 8.91 11.00 -16.20
N VAL A 10 9.77 11.99 -15.95
CA VAL A 10 9.80 12.75 -14.69
C VAL A 10 8.35 12.93 -14.25
N PRO A 11 8.00 12.67 -12.97
CA PRO A 11 6.63 12.83 -12.49
C PRO A 11 6.08 14.16 -13.01
N THR A 12 5.00 14.10 -13.78
CA THR A 12 4.42 15.26 -14.47
C THR A 12 3.93 16.33 -13.48
N VAL A 13 3.87 15.99 -12.19
CA VAL A 13 3.47 16.82 -11.08
C VAL A 13 4.42 16.57 -9.91
N ASN A 14 5.04 17.62 -9.39
CA ASN A 14 5.76 17.55 -8.13
C ASN A 14 4.73 17.50 -7.00
N VAL A 15 4.32 16.30 -6.62
CA VAL A 15 3.24 16.06 -5.64
C VAL A 15 3.51 16.75 -4.31
N TYR A 16 4.78 16.77 -3.88
CA TYR A 16 5.20 17.51 -2.69
C TYR A 16 4.89 19.01 -2.85
N GLN A 17 5.30 19.61 -3.97
CA GLN A 17 5.05 21.03 -4.26
C GLN A 17 3.55 21.35 -4.39
N GLU A 18 2.76 20.49 -5.04
CA GLU A 18 1.30 20.70 -5.12
C GLU A 18 0.63 20.67 -3.75
N ILE A 19 1.04 19.74 -2.86
CA ILE A 19 0.51 19.67 -1.50
C ILE A 19 0.90 20.92 -0.70
N GLN A 20 2.15 21.38 -0.83
CA GLN A 20 2.61 22.61 -0.19
C GLN A 20 1.83 23.83 -0.69
N ASN A 21 1.67 23.97 -2.01
CA ASN A 21 0.90 25.05 -2.63
C ASN A 21 -0.58 25.02 -2.18
N SER A 22 -1.18 23.82 -2.13
CA SER A 22 -2.59 23.66 -1.74
C SER A 22 -2.83 23.89 -0.25
N ARG A 23 -1.79 23.79 0.59
CA ARG A 23 -1.89 24.05 2.02
C ARG A 23 -2.09 25.54 2.32
N GLY A 24 -1.42 26.42 1.58
CA GLY A 24 -1.57 27.88 1.70
C GLY A 24 -1.16 28.49 3.05
N ARG A 25 -0.66 27.68 3.99
CA ARG A 25 -0.19 28.07 5.33
C ARG A 25 1.02 27.25 5.75
N GLU A 26 1.67 27.67 6.83
CA GLU A 26 2.74 26.89 7.48
C GLU A 26 2.25 25.51 7.92
N VAL A 27 3.19 24.56 7.96
CA VAL A 27 2.94 23.19 8.39
C VAL A 27 2.63 23.17 9.88
N ASN A 28 1.52 22.55 10.25
CA ASN A 28 1.21 22.18 11.62
C ASN A 28 1.57 20.69 11.81
N GLU A 29 2.68 20.42 12.50
CA GLU A 29 3.20 19.06 12.70
C GLU A 29 2.23 18.12 13.44
N GLU A 30 1.32 18.68 14.25
CA GLU A 30 0.36 17.89 15.02
C GLU A 30 -0.78 17.35 14.16
N VAL A 31 -1.12 18.04 13.06
CA VAL A 31 -2.37 17.82 12.32
C VAL A 31 -2.15 17.57 10.83
N ASP A 32 -1.04 18.05 10.27
CA ASP A 32 -0.71 17.90 8.86
C ASP A 32 0.07 16.61 8.61
N ILE A 33 -0.22 15.99 7.47
CA ILE A 33 0.54 14.82 7.02
C ILE A 33 1.76 15.32 6.25
N LEU A 34 2.93 14.96 6.75
CA LEU A 34 4.22 15.22 6.11
C LEU A 34 4.69 13.98 5.35
N ILE A 35 4.74 14.10 4.03
CA ILE A 35 5.27 13.02 3.18
C ILE A 35 6.80 13.01 3.32
N PRO A 36 7.42 11.87 3.65
CA PRO A 36 8.86 11.74 3.83
C PRO A 36 9.58 11.86 2.48
N THR A 37 10.89 12.06 2.52
CA THR A 37 11.73 11.97 1.31
C THR A 37 11.60 10.58 0.68
N TYR A 38 11.32 10.53 -0.61
CA TYR A 38 11.10 9.29 -1.35
C TYR A 38 11.98 9.18 -2.59
N ILE A 39 12.15 7.95 -3.07
CA ILE A 39 12.97 7.58 -4.22
C ILE A 39 12.08 7.28 -5.42
N PHE A 40 12.45 7.82 -6.58
CA PHE A 40 11.89 7.41 -7.87
C PHE A 40 12.74 6.29 -8.48
N ASP A 41 12.44 5.04 -8.12
CA ASP A 41 13.03 3.88 -8.79
C ASP A 41 11.95 2.91 -9.25
N ARG A 42 11.45 3.11 -10.47
CA ARG A 42 10.45 2.22 -11.06
C ARG A 42 10.99 0.82 -11.36
N ARG A 43 12.32 0.62 -11.46
CA ARG A 43 12.89 -0.69 -11.80
C ARG A 43 12.76 -1.65 -10.62
N ILE A 44 13.06 -1.20 -9.40
CA ILE A 44 12.89 -2.03 -8.21
C ILE A 44 11.42 -2.35 -7.95
N LEU A 45 10.52 -1.35 -8.12
CA LEU A 45 9.08 -1.59 -7.97
C LEU A 45 8.56 -2.56 -9.03
N ARG A 46 9.01 -2.43 -10.29
CA ARG A 46 8.65 -3.37 -11.37
C ARG A 46 9.23 -4.77 -11.13
N ALA A 47 10.43 -4.87 -10.54
CA ALA A 47 11.00 -6.16 -10.17
C ALA A 47 10.14 -6.87 -9.10
N ILE A 48 9.65 -6.14 -8.11
CA ILE A 48 8.71 -6.67 -7.10
C ILE A 48 7.39 -7.08 -7.75
N GLU A 49 6.83 -6.24 -8.62
CA GLU A 49 5.60 -6.55 -9.38
C GLU A 49 5.73 -7.83 -10.20
N LEU A 50 6.89 -8.03 -10.85
CA LEU A 50 7.22 -9.24 -11.61
C LEU A 50 7.71 -10.40 -10.73
N LYS A 51 7.63 -10.26 -9.40
CA LYS A 51 8.06 -11.26 -8.40
C LYS A 51 9.53 -11.70 -8.56
N ASN A 52 10.40 -10.82 -9.05
CA ASN A 52 11.82 -11.08 -9.28
C ASN A 52 12.66 -10.84 -8.01
N LEU A 53 12.74 -11.87 -7.17
CA LEU A 53 13.52 -11.83 -5.92
C LEU A 53 15.01 -11.54 -6.16
N ASN A 54 15.63 -12.12 -7.20
CA ASN A 54 17.06 -11.98 -7.45
C ASN A 54 17.45 -10.51 -7.67
N TYR A 55 16.60 -9.75 -8.37
CA TYR A 55 16.83 -8.33 -8.55
C TYR A 55 16.74 -7.57 -7.22
N LEU A 56 15.71 -7.84 -6.41
CA LEU A 56 15.53 -7.23 -5.10
C LEU A 56 16.72 -7.51 -4.16
N GLN A 57 17.18 -8.76 -4.10
CA GLN A 57 18.33 -9.16 -3.29
C GLN A 57 19.61 -8.42 -3.72
N ASN A 58 19.89 -8.37 -5.02
CA ASN A 58 21.06 -7.65 -5.53
C ASN A 58 20.97 -6.14 -5.29
N TYR A 59 19.76 -5.57 -5.35
CA TYR A 59 19.51 -4.16 -5.07
C TYR A 59 19.77 -3.82 -3.59
N LEU A 60 19.21 -4.62 -2.67
CA LEU A 60 19.39 -4.42 -1.22
C LEU A 60 20.79 -4.79 -0.74
N LYS A 61 21.48 -5.73 -1.39
CA LYS A 61 22.90 -6.02 -1.10
C LYS A 61 23.80 -4.80 -1.34
N LYS A 62 23.48 -3.98 -2.34
CA LYS A 62 24.24 -2.75 -2.65
C LYS A 62 23.94 -1.62 -1.66
N CYS A 63 22.68 -1.48 -1.24
CA CYS A 63 22.24 -0.48 -0.26
C CYS A 63 21.23 -1.09 0.72
N PRO A 64 21.67 -1.70 1.83
CA PRO A 64 20.76 -2.36 2.78
C PRO A 64 19.75 -1.41 3.43
N ARG A 65 20.11 -0.14 3.64
CA ARG A 65 19.22 0.90 4.20
C ARG A 65 17.99 1.18 3.32
N ASN A 66 17.96 0.70 2.09
CA ASN A 66 16.81 0.84 1.20
C ASN A 66 15.57 0.06 1.66
N VAL A 67 15.71 -0.84 2.63
CA VAL A 67 14.59 -1.52 3.29
C VAL A 67 13.64 -0.53 3.98
N GLU A 68 14.18 0.51 4.60
CA GLU A 68 13.43 1.54 5.35
C GLU A 68 13.06 2.75 4.49
N ARG A 69 13.56 2.82 3.25
CA ARG A 69 13.32 3.97 2.36
C ARG A 69 11.92 3.94 1.76
N TYR A 70 11.42 5.14 1.48
CA TYR A 70 10.16 5.35 0.77
C TYR A 70 10.38 5.39 -0.73
N TYR A 71 9.48 4.76 -1.48
CA TYR A 71 9.47 4.74 -2.95
C TYR A 71 8.18 5.34 -3.45
N PHE A 72 8.22 5.96 -4.62
CA PHE A 72 7.06 6.61 -5.24
C PHE A 72 6.49 5.75 -6.37
N LEU A 73 5.18 5.50 -6.32
CA LEU A 73 4.42 4.84 -7.38
C LEU A 73 3.15 5.65 -7.70
N GLU A 74 3.13 6.30 -8.85
CA GLU A 74 1.93 6.92 -9.43
C GLU A 74 1.27 5.99 -10.44
N THR A 75 -0.07 5.94 -10.38
CA THR A 75 -0.97 5.28 -11.32
C THR A 75 -2.02 6.29 -11.79
N VAL A 76 -2.17 6.47 -13.10
CA VAL A 76 -3.21 7.32 -13.69
C VAL A 76 -4.46 6.46 -13.88
N THR A 77 -5.55 6.79 -13.18
CA THR A 77 -6.79 6.02 -13.20
C THR A 77 -7.82 6.59 -14.19
N SER A 78 -7.76 7.89 -14.48
CA SER A 78 -8.57 8.55 -15.50
C SER A 78 -7.82 9.73 -16.09
N LEU A 79 -8.05 10.02 -17.39
CA LEU A 79 -7.48 11.18 -18.08
C LEU A 79 -8.45 12.35 -18.20
N SER A 80 -9.76 12.13 -18.05
CA SER A 80 -10.78 13.17 -18.09
C SER A 80 -12.01 12.77 -17.27
N PRO A 81 -12.19 13.30 -16.04
CA PRO A 81 -11.25 14.14 -15.27
C PRO A 81 -9.91 13.42 -15.04
N MET A 82 -8.83 14.18 -14.86
CA MET A 82 -7.53 13.60 -14.56
C MET A 82 -7.54 13.11 -13.11
N VAL A 83 -7.43 11.80 -12.91
CA VAL A 83 -7.38 11.18 -11.58
C VAL A 83 -6.11 10.34 -11.48
N ARG A 84 -5.37 10.57 -10.40
CA ARG A 84 -4.09 9.92 -10.09
C ARG A 84 -4.16 9.33 -8.71
N SER A 85 -3.72 8.09 -8.58
CA SER A 85 -3.48 7.44 -7.30
C SER A 85 -1.98 7.25 -7.12
N ILE A 86 -1.44 7.82 -6.06
CA ILE A 86 -0.03 7.76 -5.73
C ILE A 86 0.11 7.05 -4.39
N ILE A 87 1.07 6.13 -4.34
CA ILE A 87 1.50 5.46 -3.12
C ILE A 87 2.96 5.84 -2.90
N VAL A 88 3.26 6.33 -1.70
CA VAL A 88 4.62 6.48 -1.19
C VAL A 88 4.80 5.53 -0.01
N GLY A 89 5.53 4.44 -0.22
CA GLY A 89 5.66 3.37 0.79
C GLY A 89 7.02 2.68 0.73
N ASN A 90 7.27 1.78 1.68
CA ASN A 90 8.48 0.95 1.64
C ASN A 90 8.33 -0.23 0.67
N LEU A 91 9.44 -0.93 0.38
CA LEU A 91 9.42 -2.09 -0.53
C LEU A 91 8.51 -3.22 -0.05
N LEU A 92 8.34 -3.38 1.27
CA LEU A 92 7.47 -4.41 1.85
C LEU A 92 6.00 -4.15 1.53
N GLY A 93 5.54 -2.90 1.61
CA GLY A 93 4.20 -2.49 1.19
C GLY A 93 3.91 -2.85 -0.27
N TYR A 94 4.85 -2.57 -1.18
CA TYR A 94 4.70 -2.97 -2.59
C TYR A 94 4.72 -4.49 -2.78
N ALA A 95 5.52 -5.22 -2.00
CA ALA A 95 5.54 -6.68 -2.04
C ALA A 95 4.18 -7.28 -1.62
N PHE A 96 3.51 -6.69 -0.62
CA PHE A 96 2.13 -7.05 -0.26
C PHE A 96 1.14 -6.74 -1.39
N LEU A 97 1.22 -5.54 -1.97
CA LEU A 97 0.33 -5.09 -3.05
C LEU A 97 0.40 -6.03 -4.27
N TYR A 98 1.59 -6.50 -4.61
CA TYR A 98 1.83 -7.32 -5.80
C TYR A 98 1.86 -8.83 -5.56
N LYS A 99 1.55 -9.29 -4.34
CA LYS A 99 1.57 -10.74 -3.99
C LYS A 99 2.94 -11.36 -4.26
N ALA A 100 4.00 -10.60 -4.00
CA ALA A 100 5.38 -11.04 -4.23
C ALA A 100 5.89 -11.80 -3.01
N THR A 101 5.30 -12.97 -2.73
CA THR A 101 5.48 -13.74 -1.49
C THR A 101 6.94 -13.94 -1.08
N LYS A 102 7.80 -14.33 -2.03
CA LYS A 102 9.24 -14.50 -1.76
C LYS A 102 9.95 -13.18 -1.42
N CYS A 103 9.50 -12.06 -2.00
CA CYS A 103 10.00 -10.74 -1.65
C CYS A 103 9.51 -10.30 -0.27
N VAL A 104 8.25 -10.60 0.08
CA VAL A 104 7.71 -10.37 1.44
C VAL A 104 8.56 -11.10 2.47
N GLN A 105 8.82 -12.39 2.28
CA GLN A 105 9.68 -13.17 3.18
C GLN A 105 11.05 -12.51 3.34
N TYR A 106 11.74 -12.25 2.22
CA TYR A 106 13.09 -11.68 2.25
C TYR A 106 13.14 -10.31 2.94
N LEU A 107 12.15 -9.44 2.70
CA LEU A 107 12.09 -8.12 3.32
C LEU A 107 11.84 -8.22 4.83
N LEU A 108 10.97 -9.12 5.27
CA LEU A 108 10.76 -9.38 6.70
C LEU A 108 12.01 -9.96 7.37
N ASP A 109 12.73 -10.87 6.69
CA ASP A 109 14.02 -11.40 7.15
C ASP A 109 15.10 -10.30 7.27
N MET A 110 14.96 -9.22 6.49
CA MET A 110 15.76 -8.00 6.60
C MET A 110 15.21 -6.97 7.60
N ASN A 111 14.27 -7.37 8.47
CA ASN A 111 13.60 -6.52 9.46
C ASN A 111 12.83 -5.32 8.88
N ALA A 112 12.30 -5.45 7.65
CA ALA A 112 11.35 -4.46 7.14
C ALA A 112 10.11 -4.40 8.04
N ASP A 113 9.78 -3.21 8.55
CA ASP A 113 8.62 -3.03 9.42
C ASP A 113 7.31 -3.02 8.60
N PRO A 114 6.37 -3.96 8.84
CA PRO A 114 5.04 -3.94 8.22
C PRO A 114 4.20 -2.72 8.63
N PHE A 115 4.50 -2.11 9.78
CA PHE A 115 3.79 -0.96 10.34
C PHE A 115 4.45 0.37 10.00
N GLN A 116 5.57 0.37 9.27
CA GLN A 116 6.13 1.58 8.69
C GLN A 116 5.02 2.29 7.88
N PRO A 117 4.80 3.59 8.09
CA PRO A 117 3.75 4.33 7.40
C PRO A 117 3.89 4.22 5.88
N ALA A 118 2.77 4.20 5.19
CA ALA A 118 2.65 4.43 3.76
C ALA A 118 1.67 5.59 3.56
N TYR A 119 1.95 6.40 2.54
CA TYR A 119 1.22 7.61 2.23
C TYR A 119 0.49 7.41 0.92
N PHE A 120 -0.81 7.67 0.94
CA PHE A 120 -1.70 7.45 -0.17
C PHE A 120 -2.28 8.79 -0.57
N ILE A 121 -2.15 9.11 -1.86
CA ILE A 121 -2.50 10.42 -2.40
C ILE A 121 -3.41 10.20 -3.58
N GLU A 122 -4.67 10.56 -3.41
CA GLU A 122 -5.61 10.65 -4.50
C GLU A 122 -5.64 12.11 -4.95
N TRP A 123 -5.26 12.33 -6.20
CA TRP A 123 -5.24 13.64 -6.81
C TRP A 123 -6.22 13.63 -7.97
N ALA A 124 -7.19 14.53 -7.93
CA ALA A 124 -8.17 14.73 -8.99
C ALA A 124 -8.13 16.17 -9.47
N SER A 125 -8.10 16.36 -10.79
CA SER A 125 -8.33 17.67 -11.40
C SER A 125 -9.41 17.61 -12.48
N TYR A 126 -10.24 18.65 -12.50
CA TYR A 126 -11.24 18.86 -13.52
C TYR A 126 -11.12 20.28 -14.08
N LYS A 127 -11.03 20.37 -15.42
CA LYS A 127 -10.90 21.62 -16.18
C LYS A 127 -9.79 22.57 -15.66
N ASP A 128 -8.73 22.01 -15.08
CA ASP A 128 -7.57 22.71 -14.47
C ASP A 128 -7.86 23.71 -13.33
N ILE A 129 -9.14 23.90 -12.98
CA ILE A 129 -9.61 24.86 -11.98
C ILE A 129 -9.99 24.14 -10.68
N GLU A 130 -10.72 23.03 -10.78
CA GLU A 130 -11.12 22.25 -9.61
C GLU A 130 -10.04 21.21 -9.30
N ARG A 131 -9.41 21.35 -8.13
CA ARG A 131 -8.38 20.42 -7.65
C ARG A 131 -8.79 19.87 -6.31
N LYS A 132 -8.73 18.55 -6.19
CA LYS A 132 -8.96 17.84 -4.94
C LYS A 132 -7.81 16.91 -4.66
N ILE A 133 -7.20 17.07 -3.50
CA ILE A 133 -6.13 16.19 -3.01
C ILE A 133 -6.64 15.53 -1.75
N LEU A 134 -6.71 14.21 -1.74
CA LEU A 134 -6.94 13.41 -0.55
C LEU A 134 -5.65 12.69 -0.20
N LEU A 135 -5.11 12.99 0.97
CA LEU A 135 -3.92 12.38 1.53
C LEU A 135 -4.33 11.53 2.75
N TYR A 136 -3.86 10.30 2.84
CA TYR A 136 -3.95 9.53 4.08
C TYR A 136 -2.69 8.73 4.36
N GLU A 137 -2.39 8.60 5.65
CA GLU A 137 -1.26 7.86 6.19
C GLU A 137 -1.78 6.61 6.91
N ALA A 138 -1.27 5.44 6.51
CA ALA A 138 -1.67 4.15 7.07
C ALA A 138 -0.49 3.17 7.04
N PRO A 139 -0.45 2.15 7.92
CA PRO A 139 0.67 1.22 7.96
C PRO A 139 0.78 0.38 6.69
N SER A 140 2.00 0.13 6.20
CA SER A 140 2.25 -0.55 4.91
C SER A 140 1.54 -1.90 4.77
N VAL A 141 1.30 -2.62 5.87
CA VAL A 141 0.56 -3.89 5.88
C VAL A 141 -0.86 -3.78 5.31
N ILE A 142 -1.49 -2.59 5.31
CA ILE A 142 -2.82 -2.40 4.73
C ILE A 142 -2.86 -2.64 3.22
N LEU A 143 -1.71 -2.55 2.54
CA LEU A 143 -1.59 -2.85 1.10
C LEU A 143 -1.89 -4.32 0.80
N LEU A 144 -1.81 -5.22 1.79
CA LEU A 144 -2.24 -6.60 1.66
C LEU A 144 -3.74 -6.70 1.29
N SER A 145 -4.57 -5.72 1.67
CA SER A 145 -5.98 -5.65 1.27
C SER A 145 -6.18 -5.66 -0.25
N GLY A 146 -5.21 -5.19 -1.04
CA GLY A 146 -5.25 -5.27 -2.52
C GLY A 146 -5.14 -6.69 -3.06
N SER A 147 -4.63 -7.60 -2.24
CA SER A 147 -4.35 -8.98 -2.59
C SER A 147 -5.41 -9.96 -2.09
N VAL A 148 -6.26 -9.54 -1.14
CA VAL A 148 -7.30 -10.38 -0.53
C VAL A 148 -8.41 -10.68 -1.55
N ARG A 149 -8.23 -11.80 -2.25
CA ARG A 149 -9.20 -12.42 -3.14
C ARG A 149 -9.05 -13.93 -3.05
N LYS A 150 -10.14 -14.69 -3.14
CA LYS A 150 -10.07 -16.16 -3.08
C LYS A 150 -9.17 -16.76 -4.16
N ALA A 151 -9.15 -16.18 -5.36
CA ALA A 151 -8.25 -16.59 -6.44
C ALA A 151 -6.75 -16.47 -6.08
N HIS A 152 -6.40 -15.71 -5.05
CA HIS A 152 -5.04 -15.51 -4.56
C HIS A 152 -4.83 -16.09 -3.15
N ARG A 153 -5.65 -17.08 -2.78
CA ARG A 153 -5.62 -17.69 -1.44
C ARG A 153 -4.23 -18.13 -1.02
N THR A 154 -3.53 -18.87 -1.88
CA THR A 154 -2.19 -19.39 -1.60
C THR A 154 -1.19 -18.27 -1.30
N ASP A 155 -1.20 -17.20 -2.11
CA ASP A 155 -0.32 -16.04 -1.90
C ASP A 155 -0.67 -15.32 -0.58
N CYS A 156 -1.95 -15.12 -0.29
CA CYS A 156 -2.40 -14.46 0.95
C CYS A 156 -2.01 -15.25 2.19
N VAL A 157 -2.21 -16.57 2.18
CA VAL A 157 -1.85 -17.47 3.28
C VAL A 157 -0.34 -17.44 3.53
N ALA A 158 0.46 -17.53 2.46
CA ALA A 158 1.91 -17.51 2.58
C ALA A 158 2.43 -16.16 3.12
N MET A 159 1.95 -15.03 2.57
CA MET A 159 2.32 -13.69 3.08
C MET A 159 1.96 -13.50 4.56
N LEU A 160 0.78 -13.96 4.98
CA LEU A 160 0.35 -13.90 6.38
C LEU A 160 1.15 -14.83 7.29
N SER A 161 1.58 -15.99 6.78
CA SER A 161 2.46 -16.91 7.51
C SER A 161 3.82 -16.25 7.77
N HIS A 162 4.41 -15.59 6.78
CA HIS A 162 5.65 -14.82 6.96
C HIS A 162 5.49 -13.66 7.95
N LEU A 163 4.37 -12.92 7.88
CA LEU A 163 4.05 -11.87 8.86
C LEU A 163 3.93 -12.40 10.28
N ARG A 164 3.35 -13.59 10.47
CA ARG A 164 3.26 -14.21 11.80
C ARG A 164 4.63 -14.65 12.30
N ASN A 165 5.45 -15.26 11.44
CA ASN A 165 6.79 -15.73 11.80
C ASN A 165 7.75 -14.58 12.14
N SER A 166 7.53 -13.40 11.57
CA SER A 166 8.24 -12.15 11.93
C SER A 166 7.67 -11.44 13.16
N ASN A 167 6.73 -12.06 13.88
CA ASN A 167 6.07 -11.50 15.07
C ASN A 167 5.35 -10.16 14.83
N ALA A 168 4.82 -9.93 13.62
CA ALA A 168 4.07 -8.73 13.30
C ALA A 168 2.85 -8.56 14.23
N GLN A 169 2.74 -7.42 14.89
CA GLN A 169 1.75 -7.16 15.93
C GLN A 169 0.39 -6.69 15.36
N MET A 170 -0.24 -7.53 14.53
CA MET A 170 -1.51 -7.23 13.83
C MET A 170 -2.71 -6.95 14.74
N HIS A 171 -2.57 -7.14 16.04
CA HIS A 171 -3.61 -6.95 17.06
C HIS A 171 -3.57 -5.57 17.73
N LEU A 172 -2.52 -4.77 17.46
CA LEU A 172 -2.40 -3.44 18.04
C LEU A 172 -3.31 -2.44 17.31
N PRO A 173 -3.83 -1.42 18.02
CA PRO A 173 -4.62 -0.37 17.42
C PRO A 173 -3.86 0.36 16.30
N VAL A 174 -4.58 0.68 15.23
CA VAL A 174 -4.03 1.43 14.09
C VAL A 174 -4.71 2.79 14.04
N THR A 175 -3.90 3.84 13.93
CA THR A 175 -4.40 5.20 13.74
C THR A 175 -4.07 5.64 12.31
N ILE A 176 -5.10 5.96 11.54
CA ILE A 176 -4.97 6.57 10.21
C ILE A 176 -5.15 8.07 10.34
N ARG A 177 -4.22 8.83 9.76
CA ARG A 177 -4.38 10.27 9.55
C ARG A 177 -4.89 10.51 8.15
N ARG A 178 -5.83 11.43 7.99
CA ARG A 178 -6.40 11.84 6.69
C ARG A 178 -6.39 13.35 6.59
N GLN A 179 -6.01 13.87 5.43
CA GLN A 179 -6.02 15.28 5.09
C GLN A 179 -6.63 15.49 3.70
N GLN A 180 -7.55 16.44 3.55
CA GLN A 180 -8.17 16.79 2.28
C GLN A 180 -7.89 18.26 1.96
N PHE A 181 -7.48 18.52 0.72
CA PHE A 181 -7.24 19.85 0.16
C PHE A 181 -8.20 20.07 -0.99
N GLU A 182 -8.97 21.16 -0.94
CA GLU A 182 -9.96 21.51 -1.96
C GLU A 182 -10.05 23.04 -2.06
N PRO A 183 -9.10 23.68 -2.77
CA PRO A 183 -9.05 25.14 -2.89
C PRO A 183 -10.38 25.69 -3.46
N PRO A 184 -10.86 26.84 -2.96
CA PRO A 184 -10.21 27.76 -2.03
C PRO A 184 -10.40 27.41 -0.54
N SER A 185 -11.02 26.26 -0.22
CA SER A 185 -11.29 25.87 1.17
C SER A 185 -10.01 25.52 1.92
N GLU A 186 -9.99 25.80 3.22
CA GLU A 186 -8.89 25.38 4.08
C GLU A 186 -8.76 23.85 4.13
N PRO A 187 -7.54 23.31 4.32
CA PRO A 187 -7.34 21.87 4.44
C PRO A 187 -8.08 21.27 5.65
N VAL A 188 -8.79 20.18 5.42
CA VAL A 188 -9.52 19.46 6.48
C VAL A 188 -8.71 18.23 6.88
N SER A 189 -8.33 18.15 8.16
CA SER A 189 -7.64 17.00 8.74
C SER A 189 -8.54 16.21 9.67
N SER A 190 -8.35 14.89 9.70
CA SER A 190 -9.09 13.97 10.56
C SER A 190 -8.24 12.76 10.93
N THR A 191 -8.56 12.14 12.06
CA THR A 191 -7.91 10.92 12.52
C THR A 191 -8.95 9.83 12.72
N ILE A 192 -8.68 8.64 12.20
CA ILE A 192 -9.53 7.46 12.33
C ILE A 192 -8.76 6.41 13.12
N ARG A 193 -9.37 5.89 14.19
CA ARG A 193 -8.77 4.83 15.01
C ARG A 193 -9.47 3.51 14.75
N PHE A 194 -8.68 2.48 14.49
CA PHE A 194 -9.12 1.09 14.35
C PHE A 194 -8.62 0.28 15.54
N SER A 195 -9.41 -0.70 15.94
CA SER A 195 -9.07 -1.62 17.03
C SER A 195 -7.84 -2.46 16.72
N ASP A 196 -7.68 -2.88 15.46
CA ASP A 196 -6.55 -3.66 14.99
C ASP A 196 -6.29 -3.45 13.48
N ALA A 197 -5.17 -3.96 12.97
CA ALA A 197 -4.83 -3.88 11.54
C ALA A 197 -5.82 -4.64 10.65
N TRP A 198 -6.55 -5.63 11.19
CA TRP A 198 -7.55 -6.38 10.42
C TRP A 198 -8.79 -5.54 10.15
N GLU A 199 -9.28 -4.81 11.15
CA GLU A 199 -10.40 -3.87 10.96
C GLU A 199 -10.02 -2.80 9.94
N CYS A 200 -8.79 -2.29 10.01
CA CYS A 200 -8.27 -1.36 9.03
C CYS A 200 -8.29 -1.94 7.60
N MET A 201 -7.80 -3.19 7.41
CA MET A 201 -7.84 -3.87 6.11
C MET A 201 -9.28 -4.12 5.62
N GLU A 202 -10.21 -4.44 6.52
CA GLU A 202 -11.64 -4.62 6.17
C GLU A 202 -12.23 -3.31 5.62
N LYS A 203 -11.90 -2.16 6.24
CA LYS A 203 -12.31 -0.85 5.72
C LYS A 203 -11.67 -0.50 4.38
N GLU A 204 -10.41 -0.86 4.14
CA GLU A 204 -9.79 -0.69 2.83
C GLU A 204 -10.44 -1.55 1.73
N LEU A 205 -10.95 -2.74 2.08
CA LEU A 205 -11.78 -3.53 1.16
C LEU A 205 -13.13 -2.85 0.87
N GLU A 206 -13.80 -2.35 1.91
CA GLU A 206 -15.09 -1.63 1.76
C GLU A 206 -14.94 -0.39 0.87
N LYS A 207 -13.85 0.37 1.00
CA LYS A 207 -13.55 1.54 0.15
C LYS A 207 -13.41 1.18 -1.33
N LYS A 208 -12.80 0.03 -1.65
CA LYS A 208 -12.66 -0.43 -3.04
C LYS A 208 -13.99 -0.84 -3.67
N GLY A 209 -14.93 -1.32 -2.84
CA GLY A 209 -16.24 -1.77 -3.30
C GLY A 209 -16.16 -2.97 -4.26
N GLY A 210 -17.14 -3.06 -5.16
CA GLY A 210 -17.25 -4.12 -6.16
C GLY A 210 -18.16 -5.29 -5.77
N GLU A 211 -18.57 -6.08 -6.76
CA GLU A 211 -19.49 -7.21 -6.59
C GLU A 211 -18.90 -8.30 -5.68
N ASP A 212 -17.58 -8.49 -5.71
CA ASP A 212 -16.87 -9.49 -4.90
C ASP A 212 -16.68 -9.07 -3.43
N LEU A 213 -17.15 -7.88 -3.02
CA LEU A 213 -16.90 -7.35 -1.67
C LEU A 213 -17.35 -8.31 -0.55
N PRO A 214 -18.56 -8.89 -0.56
CA PRO A 214 -18.99 -9.83 0.49
C PRO A 214 -18.08 -11.06 0.58
N GLU A 215 -17.62 -11.56 -0.57
CA GLU A 215 -16.71 -12.71 -0.65
C GLU A 215 -15.32 -12.36 -0.08
N ASN A 216 -14.76 -11.21 -0.47
CA ASN A 216 -13.46 -10.76 0.00
C ASN A 216 -13.46 -10.49 1.51
N LYS A 217 -14.55 -9.94 2.05
CA LYS A 217 -14.73 -9.75 3.50
C LYS A 217 -14.81 -11.09 4.25
N SER A 218 -15.58 -12.05 3.74
CA SER A 218 -15.65 -13.39 4.31
C SER A 218 -14.28 -14.07 4.32
N PHE A 219 -13.54 -13.95 3.21
CA PHE A 219 -12.19 -14.49 3.10
C PHE A 219 -11.20 -13.80 4.07
N LEU A 220 -11.26 -12.48 4.25
CA LEU A 220 -10.44 -11.78 5.24
C LEU A 220 -10.71 -12.29 6.68
N LYS A 221 -11.98 -12.56 7.02
CA LYS A 221 -12.35 -13.12 8.33
C LYS A 221 -11.77 -14.52 8.53
N GLU A 222 -11.81 -15.36 7.50
CA GLU A 222 -11.16 -16.68 7.50
C GLU A 222 -9.64 -16.55 7.74
N LEU A 223 -8.97 -15.67 6.99
CA LEU A 223 -7.54 -15.39 7.14
C LEU A 223 -7.20 -14.90 8.57
N LYS A 224 -8.00 -13.97 9.13
CA LYS A 224 -7.85 -13.49 10.52
C LYS A 224 -7.95 -14.64 11.53
N GLY A 225 -8.94 -15.53 11.35
CA GLY A 225 -9.14 -16.69 12.22
C GLY A 225 -7.94 -17.63 12.21
N VAL A 226 -7.41 -17.93 11.03
CA VAL A 226 -6.26 -18.82 10.88
C VAL A 226 -4.97 -18.18 11.39
N TYR A 227 -4.77 -16.89 11.13
CA TYR A 227 -3.64 -16.15 11.67
C TYR A 227 -3.64 -16.22 13.19
N ARG A 228 -4.76 -15.93 13.85
CA ARG A 228 -4.87 -15.98 15.33
C ARG A 228 -4.64 -17.38 15.89
N ALA A 229 -5.20 -18.41 15.24
CA ALA A 229 -5.13 -19.79 15.72
C ALA A 229 -3.80 -20.51 15.38
N ASN A 230 -2.91 -19.86 14.63
CA ASN A 230 -1.66 -20.42 14.11
C ASN A 230 -1.86 -21.76 13.37
N LYS A 231 -2.86 -21.81 12.47
CA LYS A 231 -3.31 -23.04 11.80
C LYS A 231 -3.24 -22.94 10.28
N PHE A 232 -2.20 -22.29 9.74
CA PHE A 232 -2.07 -22.04 8.30
C PHE A 232 -2.12 -23.32 7.46
N GLU A 233 -1.60 -24.43 7.97
CA GLU A 233 -1.68 -25.77 7.36
C GLU A 233 -3.11 -26.23 7.04
N ARG A 234 -4.14 -25.71 7.75
CA ARG A 234 -5.54 -26.05 7.49
C ARG A 234 -6.07 -25.40 6.21
N LEU A 235 -5.51 -24.28 5.77
CA LEU A 235 -5.94 -23.57 4.56
C LEU A 235 -5.29 -24.13 3.30
N GLU A 236 -4.09 -24.71 3.41
CA GLU A 236 -3.38 -25.36 2.31
C GLU A 236 -4.09 -26.63 1.84
N LYS A 237 -4.70 -27.39 2.77
CA LYS A 237 -5.41 -28.65 2.47
C LYS A 237 -6.72 -28.48 1.69
N VAL A 238 -7.35 -27.31 1.76
CA VAL A 238 -8.63 -27.04 1.06
C VAL A 238 -8.41 -26.80 -0.45
N GLY A 239 -7.19 -26.44 -0.88
CA GLY A 239 -6.85 -26.24 -2.29
C GLY A 239 -6.41 -27.52 -3.02
N SER A 240 -6.16 -28.62 -2.31
CA SER A 240 -5.70 -29.90 -2.88
C SER A 240 -6.80 -30.93 -3.14
N SER A 241 -8.04 -30.64 -2.74
CA SER A 241 -9.21 -31.53 -2.89
C SER A 241 -10.07 -31.21 -4.13
N SER A 242 -9.50 -30.54 -5.12
CA SER A 242 -10.11 -30.29 -6.43
C SER A 242 -9.17 -30.78 -7.53
N LYS A 243 -9.02 -32.10 -7.63
CA LYS A 243 -8.52 -32.79 -8.82
C LYS A 243 -9.57 -33.81 -9.24
#